data_AF-A0A4Z1DQY4-F1
#
_entry.id   AF-A0A4Z1DQY4-F1
#
_cell.length_a   1.000
_cell.length_b   1.000
_cell.length_c   1.000
_cell.angle_alpha   90.00
_cell.angle_beta   90.00
_cell.angle_gamma   90.00
#
_symmetry.space_group_name_H-M   'P 1'
#
loop_
_entity.id
_entity.type
_entity.pdbx_description
1 polymer ?
#
loop_
_entity_poly.entity_id
_entity_poly.type
_entity_poly.pdbx_seq_one_letter_code
_entity_poly.pdbx_strand_id
1 'polypeptide(L)'
;MKKKLLTTILLSTVALSQVATVINVTADSTDDKIAAQNSKIDSLNAQQVSAQAQVDQIQAQVSEIKKQQESLQAENDRLNEESARLSAEIEELSKNIVARQESLANQARSAQTTGTATNYINAIVSSGSITEAISRVSAMNEIANANNKMLEEQKRDKEAIDIKQKENNDAINTVIANKQQLDDDAQTLSTKEAELKAAQLSLAVEKSSAENEKNALLAEKAAAEKAAAEAAAAEAAYRAKQEAERQATVASANTSLQAQVQAATQAPATQTPAAQASQPQATVATPATNNTVATTPVARTSYSSAGNTYPVGQCTWGAKILAPWAGNYWGNGGQWAASAAAAGFRTGSQPQVGAIACWNDGGYGHVAVVTAVQSTTSIQVSEANYAGNQSIGNYRGWFNPTTAQGTVTYIYPN
;
A
#
# COMPACT_ATOMS: atom_id res chain seq x y z
N MET A 1 -18.82 -7.74 -0.27
CA MET A 1 -19.33 -9.07 -0.70
C MET A 1 -19.09 -9.20 -2.19
N LYS A 2 -18.44 -10.27 -2.67
CA LYS A 2 -17.99 -10.37 -4.07
C LYS A 2 -19.11 -10.90 -4.99
N LYS A 3 -19.73 -10.03 -5.80
CA LYS A 3 -20.60 -10.46 -6.91
C LYS A 3 -19.73 -10.73 -8.14
N LYS A 4 -19.46 -12.01 -8.44
CA LYS A 4 -18.85 -12.43 -9.70
C LYS A 4 -19.90 -12.29 -10.81
N LEU A 5 -19.74 -11.32 -11.70
CA LEU A 5 -20.51 -11.28 -12.95
C LEU A 5 -19.89 -12.29 -13.93
N LEU A 6 -20.66 -13.32 -14.24
CA LEU A 6 -20.33 -14.31 -15.27
C LEU A 6 -20.66 -13.71 -16.64
N THR A 7 -19.66 -13.14 -17.31
CA THR A 7 -19.79 -12.62 -18.68
C THR A 7 -19.92 -13.78 -19.66
N THR A 8 -21.15 -14.20 -19.94
CA THR A 8 -21.45 -15.26 -20.91
C THR A 8 -21.31 -14.71 -22.33
N ILE A 9 -20.19 -15.03 -22.99
CA ILE A 9 -19.94 -14.69 -24.40
C ILE A 9 -20.87 -15.53 -25.27
N LEU A 10 -21.90 -14.89 -25.85
CA LEU A 10 -22.94 -15.54 -26.65
C LEU A 10 -22.65 -15.39 -28.16
N LEU A 11 -21.54 -15.99 -28.62
CA LEU A 11 -21.23 -16.11 -30.05
C LEU A 11 -22.29 -16.99 -30.73
N SER A 12 -23.28 -16.35 -31.36
CA SER A 12 -24.37 -17.01 -32.08
C SER A 12 -24.03 -17.12 -33.57
N THR A 13 -23.09 -17.99 -33.92
CA THR A 13 -22.78 -18.31 -35.33
C THR A 13 -23.92 -19.11 -35.96
N VAL A 14 -24.80 -18.45 -36.70
CA VAL A 14 -25.83 -19.11 -37.52
C VAL A 14 -25.20 -19.59 -38.83
N ALA A 15 -24.89 -20.88 -38.91
CA ALA A 15 -24.48 -21.52 -40.15
C ALA A 15 -25.71 -21.84 -41.02
N LEU A 16 -25.85 -21.20 -42.19
CA LEU A 16 -26.86 -21.59 -43.17
C LEU A 16 -26.38 -22.83 -43.95
N SER A 17 -27.03 -23.96 -43.72
CA SER A 17 -26.92 -25.15 -44.56
C SER A 17 -27.85 -25.05 -45.77
N GLN A 18 -27.27 -25.11 -46.98
CA GLN A 18 -28.01 -25.14 -48.23
C GLN A 18 -28.79 -26.46 -48.36
N VAL A 19 -30.12 -26.40 -48.50
CA VAL A 19 -30.94 -27.55 -48.94
C VAL A 19 -31.63 -27.16 -50.24
N ALA A 20 -31.27 -27.82 -51.33
CA ALA A 20 -31.87 -27.59 -52.63
C ALA A 20 -33.25 -28.26 -52.70
N THR A 21 -34.31 -27.47 -52.84
CA THR A 21 -35.67 -27.96 -53.15
C THR A 21 -36.08 -27.59 -54.56
N VAL A 22 -36.76 -28.54 -55.21
CA VAL A 22 -37.17 -28.46 -56.62
C VAL A 22 -38.30 -27.44 -56.79
N ILE A 23 -38.23 -26.64 -57.85
CA ILE A 23 -39.17 -25.56 -58.13
C ILE A 23 -40.49 -26.15 -58.67
N ASN A 24 -41.56 -26.06 -57.88
CA ASN A 24 -42.94 -26.14 -58.39
C ASN A 24 -43.46 -24.71 -58.59
N VAL A 25 -43.86 -24.38 -59.81
CA VAL A 25 -44.44 -23.07 -60.14
C VAL A 25 -45.94 -23.10 -59.82
N THR A 26 -46.29 -22.68 -58.60
CA THR A 26 -47.63 -22.18 -58.29
C THR A 26 -47.68 -20.67 -58.52
N ALA A 27 -48.77 -20.18 -59.10
CA ALA A 27 -48.99 -18.74 -59.22
C ALA A 27 -49.48 -18.20 -57.86
N ASP A 28 -48.55 -17.73 -57.02
CA ASP A 28 -48.88 -17.05 -55.77
C ASP A 28 -49.89 -15.93 -56.01
N SER A 29 -50.99 -15.95 -55.25
CA SER A 29 -51.98 -14.90 -55.29
C SER A 29 -51.39 -13.57 -54.79
N THR A 30 -52.07 -12.46 -55.07
CA THR A 30 -51.68 -11.16 -54.52
C THR A 30 -51.68 -11.19 -52.99
N ASP A 31 -52.62 -11.92 -52.38
CA ASP A 31 -52.75 -12.04 -50.93
C ASP A 31 -51.60 -12.85 -50.31
N ASP A 32 -51.14 -13.93 -50.96
CA ASP A 32 -49.97 -14.71 -50.50
C ASP A 32 -48.70 -13.85 -50.48
N LYS A 33 -48.52 -13.00 -51.51
CA LYS A 33 -47.39 -12.05 -51.60
C LYS A 33 -47.48 -10.96 -50.52
N ILE A 34 -48.68 -10.46 -50.22
CA ILE A 34 -48.89 -9.50 -49.13
C ILE A 34 -48.61 -10.16 -47.77
N ALA A 35 -49.07 -11.39 -47.53
CA ALA A 35 -48.83 -12.13 -46.31
C ALA A 35 -47.32 -12.42 -46.09
N ALA A 36 -46.61 -12.82 -47.16
CA ALA A 36 -45.16 -13.02 -47.12
C ALA A 36 -44.40 -11.70 -46.84
N GLN A 37 -44.83 -10.59 -47.44
CA GLN A 37 -44.19 -9.29 -47.24
C GLN A 37 -44.47 -8.71 -45.85
N ASN A 38 -45.69 -8.86 -45.30
CA ASN A 38 -46.01 -8.51 -43.91
C ASN A 38 -45.14 -9.32 -42.93
N SER A 39 -45.06 -10.65 -43.12
CA SER A 39 -44.19 -11.52 -42.30
C SER A 39 -42.72 -11.07 -42.32
N LYS A 40 -42.24 -10.55 -43.46
CA LYS A 40 -40.89 -9.99 -43.61
C LYS A 40 -40.72 -8.65 -42.90
N ILE A 41 -41.75 -7.77 -42.94
CA ILE A 41 -41.76 -6.50 -42.20
C ILE A 41 -41.74 -6.76 -40.69
N ASP A 42 -42.56 -7.69 -40.19
CA ASP A 42 -42.59 -8.05 -38.77
C ASP A 42 -41.24 -8.60 -38.29
N SER A 43 -40.59 -9.45 -39.10
CA SER A 43 -39.25 -9.97 -38.82
C SER A 43 -38.18 -8.87 -38.78
N LEU A 44 -38.23 -7.88 -39.69
CA LEU A 44 -37.30 -6.75 -39.71
C LEU A 44 -37.53 -5.80 -38.52
N ASN A 45 -38.79 -5.53 -38.15
CA ASN A 45 -39.13 -4.75 -36.96
C ASN A 45 -38.59 -5.43 -35.69
N ALA A 46 -38.75 -6.75 -35.57
CA ALA A 46 -38.21 -7.51 -34.44
C ALA A 46 -36.67 -7.48 -34.37
N GLN A 47 -35.98 -7.52 -35.51
CA GLN A 47 -34.52 -7.36 -35.59
C GLN A 47 -34.11 -5.95 -35.11
N GLN A 48 -34.70 -4.89 -35.65
CA GLN A 48 -34.39 -3.51 -35.27
C GLN A 48 -34.61 -3.22 -33.78
N VAL A 49 -35.66 -3.78 -33.18
CA VAL A 49 -35.91 -3.68 -31.72
C VAL A 49 -34.81 -4.40 -30.93
N SER A 50 -34.40 -5.59 -31.36
CA SER A 50 -33.30 -6.35 -30.73
C SER A 50 -31.96 -5.61 -30.83
N ALA A 51 -31.62 -5.08 -32.01
CA ALA A 51 -30.40 -4.31 -32.23
C ALA A 51 -30.39 -2.98 -31.44
N GLN A 52 -31.54 -2.29 -31.34
CA GLN A 52 -31.66 -1.11 -30.49
C GLN A 52 -31.42 -1.45 -29.01
N ALA A 53 -32.02 -2.54 -28.52
CA ALA A 53 -31.81 -2.98 -27.13
C ALA A 53 -30.34 -3.32 -26.82
N GLN A 54 -29.59 -3.87 -27.79
CA GLN A 54 -28.14 -4.10 -27.65
C GLN A 54 -27.35 -2.78 -27.56
N VAL A 55 -27.66 -1.80 -28.42
CA VAL A 55 -27.05 -0.46 -28.35
C VAL A 55 -27.33 0.19 -26.99
N ASP A 56 -28.58 0.18 -26.54
CA ASP A 56 -28.99 0.79 -25.27
C ASP A 56 -28.31 0.12 -24.06
N GLN A 57 -28.16 -1.21 -24.09
CA GLN A 57 -27.46 -1.97 -23.04
C GLN A 57 -25.97 -1.61 -22.98
N ILE A 58 -25.27 -1.57 -24.12
CA ILE A 58 -23.84 -1.23 -24.14
C ILE A 58 -23.64 0.25 -23.77
N GLN A 59 -24.51 1.14 -24.24
CA GLN A 59 -24.49 2.56 -23.89
C GLN A 59 -24.65 2.77 -22.38
N ALA A 60 -25.54 2.01 -21.71
CA ALA A 60 -25.69 2.04 -20.27
C ALA A 60 -24.42 1.54 -19.54
N GLN A 61 -23.76 0.51 -20.05
CA GLN A 61 -22.48 0.02 -19.50
C GLN A 61 -21.37 1.08 -19.62
N VAL A 62 -21.24 1.74 -20.78
CA VAL A 62 -20.28 2.85 -21.00
C VAL A 62 -20.52 4.00 -20.02
N SER A 63 -21.79 4.41 -19.83
CA SER A 63 -22.13 5.50 -18.91
C SER A 63 -21.85 5.16 -17.44
N GLU A 64 -22.12 3.92 -17.02
CA GLU A 64 -21.84 3.47 -15.64
C GLU A 64 -20.33 3.38 -15.37
N ILE A 65 -19.51 2.89 -16.33
CA ILE A 65 -18.05 2.88 -16.18
C ILE A 65 -17.50 4.30 -16.06
N LYS A 66 -17.92 5.25 -16.91
CA LYS A 66 -17.48 6.65 -16.82
C LYS A 66 -17.81 7.28 -15.46
N LYS A 67 -19.01 7.03 -14.94
CA LYS A 67 -19.44 7.48 -13.62
C LYS A 67 -18.62 6.84 -12.48
N GLN A 68 -18.24 5.57 -12.61
CA GLN A 68 -17.35 4.89 -11.66
C GLN A 68 -15.96 5.52 -11.68
N GLN A 69 -15.41 5.83 -12.85
CA GLN A 69 -14.13 6.53 -12.97
C GLN A 69 -14.16 7.92 -12.32
N GLU A 70 -15.20 8.73 -12.57
CA GLU A 70 -15.39 10.03 -11.90
C GLU A 70 -15.46 9.89 -10.38
N SER A 71 -16.21 8.91 -9.87
CA SER A 71 -16.35 8.66 -8.44
C SER A 71 -15.04 8.19 -7.79
N LEU A 72 -14.27 7.32 -8.46
CA LEU A 72 -12.98 6.82 -7.96
C LEU A 72 -11.91 7.92 -7.98
N GLN A 73 -11.93 8.79 -8.99
CA GLN A 73 -11.02 9.93 -9.07
C GLN A 73 -11.30 10.94 -7.94
N ALA A 74 -12.56 11.33 -7.73
CA ALA A 74 -12.93 12.24 -6.65
C ALA A 74 -12.61 11.65 -5.25
N GLU A 75 -12.81 10.35 -5.05
CA GLU A 75 -12.40 9.67 -3.81
C GLU A 75 -10.88 9.65 -3.64
N ASN A 76 -10.12 9.43 -4.72
CA ASN A 76 -8.66 9.49 -4.69
C ASN A 76 -8.15 10.88 -4.28
N ASP A 77 -8.71 11.94 -4.86
CA ASP A 77 -8.29 13.30 -4.56
C ASP A 77 -8.55 13.64 -3.08
N ARG A 78 -9.73 13.29 -2.56
CA ARG A 78 -10.06 13.40 -1.13
C ARG A 78 -9.09 12.62 -0.23
N LEU A 79 -8.79 11.36 -0.57
CA LEU A 79 -7.90 10.51 0.22
C LEU A 79 -6.43 10.96 0.14
N ASN A 80 -6.00 11.57 -0.96
CA ASN A 80 -4.67 12.18 -1.06
C ASN A 80 -4.55 13.40 -0.13
N GLU A 81 -5.58 14.27 -0.08
CA GLU A 81 -5.64 15.40 0.86
C GLU A 81 -5.66 14.94 2.32
N GLU A 82 -6.46 13.91 2.63
CA GLU A 82 -6.50 13.29 3.97
C GLU A 82 -5.16 12.67 4.36
N SER A 83 -4.51 11.93 3.45
CA SER A 83 -3.17 11.36 3.65
C SER A 83 -2.12 12.45 3.90
N ALA A 84 -2.18 13.58 3.19
CA ALA A 84 -1.29 14.72 3.42
C ALA A 84 -1.52 15.36 4.81
N ARG A 85 -2.79 15.57 5.20
CA ARG A 85 -3.17 16.10 6.53
C ARG A 85 -2.69 15.16 7.65
N LEU A 86 -3.03 13.88 7.57
CA LEU A 86 -2.61 12.86 8.55
C LEU A 86 -1.09 12.77 8.65
N SER A 87 -0.39 12.87 7.52
CA SER A 87 1.08 12.84 7.49
C SER A 87 1.71 14.03 8.24
N ALA A 88 1.16 15.24 8.10
CA ALA A 88 1.60 16.41 8.85
C ALA A 88 1.30 16.29 10.36
N GLU A 89 0.10 15.81 10.72
CA GLU A 89 -0.29 15.58 12.12
C GLU A 89 0.59 14.51 12.80
N ILE A 90 0.95 13.43 12.10
CA ILE A 90 1.89 12.40 12.58
C ILE A 90 3.29 13.01 12.79
N GLU A 91 3.76 13.87 11.89
CA GLU A 91 5.07 14.53 12.03
C GLU A 91 5.11 15.47 13.25
N GLU A 92 4.06 16.27 13.46
CA GLU A 92 3.95 17.15 14.62
C GLU A 92 3.88 16.36 15.95
N LEU A 93 3.00 15.35 16.03
CA LEU A 93 2.93 14.47 17.19
C LEU A 93 4.27 13.77 17.44
N SER A 94 4.98 13.32 16.40
CA SER A 94 6.27 12.66 16.55
C SER A 94 7.34 13.60 17.11
N LYS A 95 7.38 14.87 16.65
CA LYS A 95 8.27 15.90 17.21
C LYS A 95 7.96 16.15 18.69
N ASN A 96 6.69 16.31 19.03
CA ASN A 96 6.22 16.55 20.39
C ASN A 96 6.56 15.37 21.33
N ILE A 97 6.36 14.13 20.87
CA ILE A 97 6.71 12.92 21.62
C ILE A 97 8.21 12.82 21.87
N VAL A 98 9.06 13.12 20.89
CA VAL A 98 10.53 13.09 21.06
C VAL A 98 10.98 14.16 22.06
N ALA A 99 10.54 15.42 21.90
CA ALA A 99 10.89 16.51 22.81
C ALA A 99 10.39 16.25 24.25
N ARG A 100 9.16 15.74 24.40
CA ARG A 100 8.59 15.38 25.71
C ARG A 100 9.30 14.16 26.32
N GLN A 101 9.74 13.19 25.51
CA GLN A 101 10.56 12.06 25.98
C GLN A 101 11.89 12.53 26.55
N GLU A 102 12.58 13.45 25.86
CA GLU A 102 13.84 14.02 26.35
C GLU A 102 13.65 14.79 27.66
N SER A 103 12.59 15.61 27.76
CA SER A 103 12.24 16.32 29.00
C SER A 103 11.95 15.37 30.15
N LEU A 104 11.11 14.35 29.95
CA LEU A 104 10.81 13.30 30.94
C LEU A 104 12.07 12.53 31.36
N ALA A 105 12.97 12.21 30.41
CA ALA A 105 14.22 11.52 30.70
C ALA A 105 15.18 12.39 31.52
N ASN A 106 15.27 13.70 31.23
CA ASN A 106 16.09 14.64 31.99
C ASN A 106 15.52 14.89 33.40
N GLN A 107 14.19 14.96 33.56
CA GLN A 107 13.53 15.05 34.88
C GLN A 107 13.70 13.76 35.70
N ALA A 108 13.51 12.59 35.09
CA ALA A 108 13.72 11.31 35.76
C ALA A 108 15.20 11.14 36.18
N ARG A 109 16.14 11.54 35.30
CA ARG A 109 17.57 11.55 35.62
C ARG A 109 17.87 12.52 36.76
N SER A 110 17.40 13.77 36.73
CA SER A 110 17.69 14.73 37.80
C SER A 110 17.09 14.31 39.15
N ALA A 111 15.90 13.70 39.17
CA ALA A 111 15.30 13.12 40.37
C ALA A 111 16.11 11.94 40.94
N GLN A 112 16.77 11.14 40.09
CA GLN A 112 17.58 10.00 40.50
C GLN A 112 19.04 10.36 40.85
N THR A 113 19.71 11.19 40.04
CA THR A 113 21.14 11.48 40.18
C THR A 113 21.47 12.53 41.23
N THR A 114 20.53 13.41 41.58
CA THR A 114 20.78 14.52 42.54
C THR A 114 20.65 14.08 44.01
N GLY A 115 20.66 12.76 44.28
CA GLY A 115 20.63 12.19 45.63
C GLY A 115 19.34 12.49 46.40
N THR A 116 18.25 12.81 45.69
CA THR A 116 17.20 13.67 46.23
C THR A 116 16.04 12.98 46.91
N ALA A 117 15.96 11.64 46.91
CA ALA A 117 14.99 10.95 47.76
C ALA A 117 15.22 11.31 49.25
N THR A 118 16.49 11.36 49.68
CA THR A 118 16.87 11.79 51.03
C THR A 118 16.87 13.32 51.18
N ASN A 119 17.33 14.06 50.17
CA ASN A 119 17.44 15.52 50.27
C ASN A 119 16.10 16.27 50.09
N TYR A 120 15.11 15.76 49.36
CA TYR A 120 13.76 16.36 49.34
C TYR A 120 13.02 16.09 50.66
N ILE A 121 13.14 14.90 51.24
CA ILE A 121 12.61 14.62 52.58
C ILE A 121 13.29 15.55 53.61
N ASN A 122 14.62 15.68 53.58
CA ASN A 122 15.32 16.64 54.43
C ASN A 122 14.93 18.10 54.13
N ALA A 123 14.65 18.50 52.89
CA ALA A 123 14.23 19.86 52.56
C ALA A 123 12.80 20.20 53.02
N ILE A 124 11.94 19.20 53.26
CA ILE A 124 10.64 19.34 53.95
C ILE A 124 10.85 19.36 55.48
N VAL A 125 11.73 18.49 56.00
CA VAL A 125 11.96 18.32 57.45
C VAL A 125 12.83 19.45 58.05
N SER A 126 13.72 20.06 57.27
CA SER A 126 14.62 21.14 57.70
C SER A 126 14.13 22.55 57.32
N SER A 127 12.90 22.70 56.84
CA SER A 127 12.34 24.02 56.57
C SER A 127 12.10 24.78 57.88
N GLY A 128 12.62 26.00 58.00
CA GLY A 128 12.61 26.78 59.26
C GLY A 128 11.24 27.21 59.80
N SER A 129 10.12 26.82 59.16
CA SER A 129 8.77 26.96 59.69
C SER A 129 7.82 25.92 59.09
N ILE A 130 6.71 25.64 59.79
CA ILE A 130 5.63 24.76 59.30
C ILE A 130 5.02 25.31 58.00
N THR A 131 4.92 26.64 57.87
CA THR A 131 4.40 27.30 56.65
C THR A 131 5.30 27.05 55.44
N GLU A 132 6.61 27.08 55.61
CA GLU A 132 7.58 26.78 54.54
C GLU A 132 7.52 25.29 54.12
N ALA A 133 7.32 24.36 55.07
CA ALA A 133 7.08 22.95 54.76
C ALA A 133 5.82 22.76 53.89
N ILE A 134 4.72 23.42 54.24
CA ILE A 134 3.45 23.34 53.51
C ILE A 134 3.61 23.89 52.09
N SER A 135 4.26 25.04 51.91
CA SER A 135 4.55 25.59 50.58
C SER A 135 5.39 24.65 49.72
N ARG A 136 6.41 24.00 50.31
CA ARG A 136 7.25 23.02 49.60
C ARG A 136 6.49 21.76 49.22
N VAL A 137 5.63 21.23 50.10
CA VAL A 137 4.76 20.09 49.79
C VAL A 137 3.75 20.44 48.69
N SER A 138 3.20 21.67 48.70
CA SER A 138 2.32 22.16 47.63
C SER A 138 3.06 22.22 46.29
N ALA A 139 4.27 22.81 46.26
CA ALA A 139 5.09 22.88 45.05
C ALA A 139 5.54 21.49 44.55
N MET A 140 5.83 20.54 45.46
CA MET A 140 6.14 19.16 45.07
C MET A 140 4.92 18.43 44.49
N ASN A 141 3.72 18.63 45.06
CA ASN A 141 2.49 18.10 44.49
C ASN A 141 2.19 18.72 43.11
N GLU A 142 2.45 20.02 42.93
CA GLU A 142 2.32 20.70 41.65
C GLU A 142 3.30 20.15 40.58
N ILE A 143 4.57 19.95 40.94
CA ILE A 143 5.57 19.29 40.07
C ILE A 143 5.17 17.85 39.75
N ALA A 144 4.75 17.06 40.75
CA ALA A 144 4.30 15.69 40.53
C ALA A 144 3.07 15.62 39.61
N ASN A 145 2.11 16.54 39.78
CA ASN A 145 0.94 16.66 38.91
C ASN A 145 1.33 17.08 37.49
N ALA A 146 2.28 18.01 37.32
CA ALA A 146 2.80 18.41 36.01
C ALA A 146 3.50 17.23 35.30
N ASN A 147 4.29 16.44 36.03
CA ASN A 147 4.99 15.28 35.48
C ASN A 147 4.02 14.14 35.11
N ASN A 148 3.01 13.88 35.95
CA ASN A 148 1.94 12.93 35.64
C ASN A 148 1.12 13.38 34.42
N LYS A 149 0.78 14.67 34.32
CA LYS A 149 0.11 15.24 33.14
C LYS A 149 0.97 15.08 31.89
N MET A 150 2.27 15.34 31.98
CA MET A 150 3.23 15.13 30.88
C MET A 150 3.29 13.65 30.45
N LEU A 151 3.24 12.70 31.39
CA LEU A 151 3.20 11.27 31.07
C LEU A 151 1.88 10.85 30.40
N GLU A 152 0.73 11.35 30.85
CA GLU A 152 -0.58 11.08 30.25
C GLU A 152 -0.75 11.74 28.87
N GLU A 153 -0.16 12.93 28.65
CA GLU A 153 -0.02 13.51 27.31
C GLU A 153 0.87 12.64 26.42
N GLN A 154 2.02 12.18 26.93
CA GLN A 154 2.93 11.31 26.18
C GLN A 154 2.27 9.99 25.75
N LYS A 155 1.40 9.44 26.60
CA LYS A 155 0.63 8.24 26.29
C LYS A 155 -0.43 8.51 25.22
N ARG A 156 -1.24 9.56 25.39
CA ARG A 156 -2.29 9.93 24.43
C ARG A 156 -1.74 10.27 23.05
N ASP A 157 -0.61 11.00 22.98
CA ASP A 157 0.00 11.35 21.69
C ASP A 157 0.53 10.11 20.96
N LYS A 158 1.07 9.11 21.69
CA LYS A 158 1.47 7.82 21.11
C LYS A 158 0.28 7.03 20.57
N GLU A 159 -0.79 6.91 21.37
CA GLU A 159 -2.04 6.26 20.94
C GLU A 159 -2.65 6.97 19.71
N ALA A 160 -2.57 8.30 19.65
CA ALA A 160 -3.01 9.10 18.52
C ALA A 160 -2.14 8.89 17.26
N ILE A 161 -0.82 8.74 17.40
CA ILE A 161 0.05 8.36 16.27
C ILE A 161 -0.36 7.00 15.71
N ASP A 162 -0.50 5.96 16.55
CA ASP A 162 -0.82 4.60 16.10
C ASP A 162 -2.14 4.57 15.31
N ILE A 163 -3.15 5.33 15.76
CA ILE A 163 -4.44 5.49 15.08
C ILE A 163 -4.27 6.23 13.74
N LYS A 164 -3.65 7.42 13.75
CA LYS A 164 -3.49 8.24 12.53
C LYS A 164 -2.62 7.57 11.49
N GLN A 165 -1.59 6.85 11.92
CA GLN A 165 -0.77 6.00 11.09
C GLN A 165 -1.61 4.93 10.40
N LYS A 166 -2.47 4.22 11.14
CA LYS A 166 -3.37 3.23 10.55
C LYS A 166 -4.34 3.87 9.55
N GLU A 167 -5.00 4.96 9.92
CA GLU A 167 -5.92 5.72 9.04
C GLU A 167 -5.22 6.16 7.74
N ASN A 168 -3.99 6.69 7.87
CA ASN A 168 -3.17 7.11 6.73
C ASN A 168 -2.86 5.93 5.81
N ASN A 169 -2.41 4.79 6.37
CA ASN A 169 -2.19 3.57 5.59
C ASN A 169 -3.49 3.11 4.91
N ASP A 170 -4.62 3.03 5.61
CA ASP A 170 -5.90 2.59 5.03
C ASP A 170 -6.35 3.53 3.88
N ALA A 171 -6.12 4.83 3.98
CA ALA A 171 -6.32 5.79 2.89
C ALA A 171 -5.39 5.54 1.69
N ILE A 172 -4.08 5.41 1.91
CA ILE A 172 -3.09 5.10 0.86
C ILE A 172 -3.42 3.78 0.16
N ASN A 173 -3.75 2.75 0.93
CA ASN A 173 -4.15 1.43 0.44
C ASN A 173 -5.37 1.52 -0.48
N THR A 174 -6.34 2.35 -0.11
CA THR A 174 -7.57 2.59 -0.89
C THR A 174 -7.26 3.38 -2.17
N VAL A 175 -6.42 4.42 -2.12
CA VAL A 175 -5.97 5.16 -3.31
C VAL A 175 -5.26 4.25 -4.32
N ILE A 176 -4.43 3.32 -3.85
CA ILE A 176 -3.75 2.34 -4.70
C ILE A 176 -4.76 1.38 -5.36
N ALA A 177 -5.71 0.86 -4.58
CA ALA A 177 -6.76 -0.03 -5.10
C ALA A 177 -7.65 0.67 -6.13
N ASN A 178 -8.03 1.92 -5.87
CA ASN A 178 -8.81 2.76 -6.78
C ASN A 178 -8.05 3.09 -8.06
N LYS A 179 -6.73 3.37 -7.99
CA LYS A 179 -5.89 3.58 -9.18
C LYS A 179 -5.82 2.34 -10.07
N GLN A 180 -5.65 1.16 -9.47
CA GLN A 180 -5.73 -0.10 -10.22
C GLN A 180 -7.12 -0.30 -10.85
N GLN A 181 -8.19 0.04 -10.14
CA GLN A 181 -9.55 -0.04 -10.68
C GLN A 181 -9.78 0.95 -11.83
N LEU A 182 -9.24 2.18 -11.75
CA LEU A 182 -9.29 3.17 -12.83
C LEU A 182 -8.59 2.68 -14.11
N ASP A 183 -7.44 2.01 -13.98
CA ASP A 183 -6.73 1.40 -15.12
C ASP A 183 -7.52 0.22 -15.72
N ASP A 184 -8.05 -0.67 -14.88
CA ASP A 184 -8.95 -1.78 -15.27
C ASP A 184 -10.20 -1.24 -16.00
N ASP A 185 -10.81 -0.18 -15.48
CA ASP A 185 -11.99 0.48 -16.02
C ASP A 185 -11.67 1.18 -17.34
N ALA A 186 -10.48 1.77 -17.50
CA ALA A 186 -10.06 2.41 -18.75
C ALA A 186 -9.89 1.40 -19.90
N GLN A 187 -9.32 0.22 -19.62
CA GLN A 187 -9.26 -0.86 -20.61
C GLN A 187 -10.67 -1.36 -20.96
N THR A 188 -11.51 -1.62 -19.95
CA THR A 188 -12.90 -2.08 -20.12
C THR A 188 -13.73 -1.06 -20.91
N LEU A 189 -13.55 0.23 -20.65
CA LEU A 189 -14.22 1.31 -21.35
C LEU A 189 -13.86 1.35 -22.83
N SER A 190 -12.58 1.21 -23.16
CA SER A 190 -12.11 1.18 -24.56
C SER A 190 -12.75 0.02 -25.35
N THR A 191 -12.80 -1.18 -24.76
CA THR A 191 -13.54 -2.32 -25.33
C THR A 191 -15.02 -1.98 -25.54
N LYS A 192 -15.69 -1.40 -24.53
CA LYS A 192 -17.13 -1.10 -24.57
C LYS A 192 -17.50 0.01 -25.55
N GLU A 193 -16.65 1.02 -25.74
CA GLU A 193 -16.87 2.06 -26.75
C GLU A 193 -16.69 1.52 -28.18
N ALA A 194 -15.77 0.58 -28.39
CA ALA A 194 -15.62 -0.09 -29.68
C ALA A 194 -16.80 -1.03 -29.98
N GLU A 195 -17.25 -1.83 -29.00
CA GLU A 195 -18.47 -2.64 -29.10
C GLU A 195 -19.71 -1.78 -29.39
N LEU A 196 -19.86 -0.64 -28.70
CA LEU A 196 -20.96 0.30 -28.90
C LEU A 196 -21.01 0.82 -30.33
N LYS A 197 -19.85 1.21 -30.89
CA LYS A 197 -19.74 1.67 -32.28
C LYS A 197 -20.14 0.57 -33.27
N ALA A 198 -19.71 -0.67 -33.05
CA ALA A 198 -20.09 -1.81 -33.88
C ALA A 198 -21.61 -2.09 -33.82
N ALA A 199 -22.21 -2.04 -32.62
CA ALA A 199 -23.65 -2.21 -32.42
C ALA A 199 -24.47 -1.09 -33.10
N GLN A 200 -24.03 0.18 -32.97
CA GLN A 200 -24.66 1.33 -33.63
C GLN A 200 -24.62 1.20 -35.16
N LEU A 201 -23.51 0.75 -35.73
CA LEU A 201 -23.39 0.47 -37.17
C LEU A 201 -24.26 -0.73 -37.61
N SER A 202 -24.38 -1.78 -36.79
CA SER A 202 -25.30 -2.89 -37.08
C SER A 202 -26.75 -2.43 -37.12
N LEU A 203 -27.17 -1.60 -36.16
CA LEU A 203 -28.50 -0.98 -36.14
C LEU A 203 -28.74 -0.07 -37.36
N ALA A 204 -27.71 0.65 -37.84
CA ALA A 204 -27.80 1.45 -39.06
C ALA A 204 -27.97 0.57 -40.31
N VAL A 205 -27.23 -0.55 -40.42
CA VAL A 205 -27.39 -1.55 -41.50
C VAL A 205 -28.80 -2.15 -41.54
N GLU A 206 -29.42 -2.38 -40.38
CA GLU A 206 -30.80 -2.90 -40.28
C GLU A 206 -31.88 -1.85 -40.57
N LYS A 207 -31.57 -0.56 -40.42
CA LYS A 207 -32.48 0.56 -40.74
C LYS A 207 -32.37 1.04 -42.19
N SER A 208 -31.23 0.81 -42.86
CA SER A 208 -31.01 1.24 -44.25
C SER A 208 -31.81 0.40 -45.25
N SER A 209 -32.57 1.08 -46.11
CA SER A 209 -33.37 0.50 -47.20
C SER A 209 -32.72 0.64 -48.58
N ALA A 210 -31.56 1.31 -48.68
CA ALA A 210 -30.87 1.58 -49.93
C ALA A 210 -29.62 0.68 -50.09
N GLU A 211 -29.59 -0.14 -51.14
CA GLU A 211 -28.53 -1.14 -51.40
C GLU A 211 -27.10 -0.58 -51.29
N ASN A 212 -26.85 0.59 -51.88
CA ASN A 212 -25.52 1.22 -51.89
C ASN A 212 -25.10 1.77 -50.51
N GLU A 213 -26.05 2.33 -49.75
CA GLU A 213 -25.82 2.81 -48.38
C GLU A 213 -25.54 1.62 -47.46
N LYS A 214 -26.33 0.54 -47.59
CA LYS A 214 -26.15 -0.70 -46.85
C LYS A 214 -24.78 -1.33 -47.09
N ASN A 215 -24.29 -1.34 -48.33
CA ASN A 215 -22.95 -1.84 -48.66
C ASN A 215 -21.83 -0.99 -48.01
N ALA A 216 -21.98 0.34 -47.94
CA ALA A 216 -21.04 1.20 -47.23
C ALA A 216 -21.06 0.95 -45.71
N LEU A 217 -22.25 0.91 -45.11
CA LEU A 217 -22.44 0.65 -43.68
C LEU A 217 -21.93 -0.74 -43.26
N LEU A 218 -22.05 -1.76 -44.13
CA LEU A 218 -21.48 -3.09 -43.90
C LEU A 218 -19.94 -3.08 -43.85
N ALA A 219 -19.29 -2.28 -44.69
CA ALA A 219 -17.83 -2.12 -44.66
C ALA A 219 -17.38 -1.37 -43.39
N GLU A 220 -18.09 -0.32 -42.98
CA GLU A 220 -17.83 0.38 -41.71
C GLU A 220 -18.07 -0.52 -40.49
N LYS A 221 -19.15 -1.31 -40.50
CA LYS A 221 -19.45 -2.31 -39.47
C LYS A 221 -18.30 -3.31 -39.32
N ALA A 222 -17.82 -3.90 -40.41
CA ALA A 222 -16.72 -4.86 -40.38
C ALA A 222 -15.42 -4.24 -39.82
N ALA A 223 -15.15 -2.96 -40.12
CA ALA A 223 -14.03 -2.23 -39.53
C ALA A 223 -14.22 -1.97 -38.02
N ALA A 224 -15.44 -1.66 -37.58
CA ALA A 224 -15.75 -1.46 -36.15
C ALA A 224 -15.74 -2.77 -35.35
N GLU A 225 -16.25 -3.87 -35.89
CA GLU A 225 -16.17 -5.21 -35.29
C GLU A 225 -14.71 -5.67 -35.15
N LYS A 226 -13.87 -5.41 -36.16
CA LYS A 226 -12.43 -5.63 -36.08
C LYS A 226 -11.79 -4.80 -34.96
N ALA A 227 -12.10 -3.51 -34.86
CA ALA A 227 -11.58 -2.64 -33.80
C ALA A 227 -12.02 -3.09 -32.40
N ALA A 228 -13.26 -3.57 -32.25
CA ALA A 228 -13.76 -4.14 -30.99
C ALA A 228 -13.02 -5.44 -30.61
N ALA A 229 -12.72 -6.31 -31.58
CA ALA A 229 -11.90 -7.50 -31.36
C ALA A 229 -10.45 -7.17 -30.98
N GLU A 230 -9.85 -6.14 -31.59
CA GLU A 230 -8.51 -5.64 -31.24
C GLU A 230 -8.48 -5.04 -29.83
N ALA A 231 -9.50 -4.27 -29.43
CA ALA A 231 -9.63 -3.73 -28.07
C ALA A 231 -9.81 -4.85 -27.02
N ALA A 232 -10.69 -5.82 -27.27
CA ALA A 232 -10.89 -6.97 -26.39
C ALA A 232 -9.61 -7.83 -26.24
N ALA A 233 -8.82 -7.97 -27.30
CA ALA A 233 -7.52 -8.66 -27.25
C ALA A 233 -6.49 -7.87 -26.43
N ALA A 234 -6.48 -6.53 -26.53
CA ALA A 234 -5.62 -5.67 -25.72
C ALA A 234 -5.99 -5.74 -24.23
N GLU A 235 -7.28 -5.67 -23.88
CA GLU A 235 -7.76 -5.85 -22.50
C GLU A 235 -7.38 -7.23 -21.95
N ALA A 236 -7.55 -8.30 -22.73
CA ALA A 236 -7.16 -9.65 -22.32
C ALA A 236 -5.65 -9.76 -22.06
N ALA A 237 -4.81 -9.16 -22.92
CA ALA A 237 -3.36 -9.12 -22.74
C ALA A 237 -2.96 -8.30 -21.50
N TYR A 238 -3.62 -7.17 -21.25
CA TYR A 238 -3.44 -6.38 -20.02
C TYR A 238 -3.75 -7.20 -18.78
N ARG A 239 -4.93 -7.84 -18.71
CA ARG A 239 -5.34 -8.66 -17.57
C ARG A 239 -4.41 -9.86 -17.35
N ALA A 240 -3.91 -10.48 -18.42
CA ALA A 240 -2.93 -11.57 -18.34
C ALA A 240 -1.58 -11.09 -17.74
N LYS A 241 -1.12 -9.89 -18.12
CA LYS A 241 0.08 -9.27 -17.55
C LYS A 241 -0.07 -9.00 -16.04
N GLN A 242 -1.18 -8.37 -15.63
CA GLN A 242 -1.46 -8.06 -14.22
C GLN A 242 -1.47 -9.33 -13.34
N GLU A 243 -2.03 -10.43 -13.82
CA GLU A 243 -2.04 -11.71 -13.09
C GLU A 243 -0.64 -12.36 -13.04
N ALA A 244 0.16 -12.28 -14.10
CA ALA A 244 1.53 -12.78 -14.10
C ALA A 244 2.42 -12.01 -13.10
N GLU A 245 2.31 -10.68 -13.04
CA GLU A 245 3.03 -9.85 -12.07
C GLU A 245 2.60 -10.15 -10.63
N ARG A 246 1.30 -10.35 -10.39
CA ARG A 246 0.78 -10.80 -9.09
C ARG A 246 1.36 -12.15 -8.66
N GLN A 247 1.42 -13.12 -9.57
CA GLN A 247 1.97 -14.45 -9.27
C GLN A 247 3.48 -14.40 -9.00
N ALA A 248 4.25 -13.62 -9.77
CA ALA A 248 5.69 -13.40 -9.51
C ALA A 248 5.94 -12.74 -8.14
N THR A 249 5.06 -11.82 -7.75
CA THR A 249 5.11 -11.14 -6.44
C THR A 249 4.83 -12.10 -5.27
N VAL A 250 3.88 -13.04 -5.43
CA VAL A 250 3.64 -14.10 -4.43
C VAL A 250 4.78 -15.13 -4.39
N ALA A 251 5.35 -15.50 -5.54
CA ALA A 251 6.47 -16.43 -5.61
C ALA A 251 7.73 -15.89 -4.91
N SER A 252 8.09 -14.63 -5.16
CA SER A 252 9.24 -13.97 -4.52
C SER A 252 9.08 -13.80 -2.99
N ALA A 253 7.86 -13.54 -2.51
CA ALA A 253 7.56 -13.52 -1.08
C ALA A 253 7.73 -14.89 -0.40
N ASN A 254 7.40 -15.99 -1.09
CA ASN A 254 7.58 -17.34 -0.54
C ASN A 254 9.06 -17.77 -0.51
N THR A 255 9.85 -17.45 -1.53
CA THR A 255 11.29 -17.76 -1.59
C THR A 255 12.07 -17.02 -0.49
N SER A 256 11.74 -15.75 -0.24
CA SER A 256 12.36 -14.96 0.84
C SER A 256 12.01 -15.48 2.23
N LEU A 257 10.76 -15.92 2.45
CA LEU A 257 10.35 -16.57 3.70
C LEU A 257 11.07 -17.91 3.93
N GLN A 258 11.23 -18.75 2.91
CA GLN A 258 11.98 -20.01 3.03
C GLN A 258 13.46 -19.79 3.37
N ALA A 259 14.11 -18.79 2.76
CA ALA A 259 15.49 -18.43 3.07
C ALA A 259 15.65 -17.94 4.53
N GLN A 260 14.69 -17.15 5.04
CA GLN A 260 14.69 -16.70 6.44
C GLN A 260 14.49 -17.86 7.43
N VAL A 261 13.60 -18.81 7.13
CA VAL A 261 13.41 -20.02 7.97
C VAL A 261 14.67 -20.91 7.94
N GLN A 262 15.31 -21.09 6.78
CA GLN A 262 16.58 -21.82 6.69
C GLN A 262 17.69 -21.15 7.51
N ALA A 263 17.84 -19.83 7.42
CA ALA A 263 18.79 -19.08 8.25
C ALA A 263 18.54 -19.23 9.77
N ALA A 264 17.27 -19.28 10.19
CA ALA A 264 16.91 -19.52 11.59
C ALA A 264 17.20 -20.97 12.04
N THR A 265 17.10 -21.95 11.15
CA THR A 265 17.36 -23.38 11.46
C THR A 265 18.83 -23.82 11.32
N GLN A 266 19.69 -23.01 10.69
CA GLN A 266 21.12 -23.33 10.51
C GLN A 266 22.06 -22.64 11.52
N ALA A 267 21.54 -21.96 12.53
CA ALA A 267 22.34 -21.52 13.67
C ALA A 267 22.92 -22.74 14.41
N PRO A 268 24.26 -22.94 14.47
CA PRO A 268 24.82 -24.10 15.14
C PRO A 268 24.58 -24.02 16.65
N ALA A 269 23.98 -25.07 17.23
CA ALA A 269 23.94 -25.25 18.67
C ALA A 269 25.32 -25.67 19.20
N THR A 270 26.24 -24.71 19.30
CA THR A 270 27.56 -24.93 19.93
C THR A 270 27.61 -24.31 21.32
N GLN A 271 27.90 -25.17 22.29
CA GLN A 271 27.95 -24.88 23.72
C GLN A 271 29.15 -23.97 24.06
N THR A 272 29.02 -23.21 25.15
CA THR A 272 30.10 -22.40 25.73
C THR A 272 31.32 -23.28 26.06
N PRO A 273 32.55 -22.76 25.90
CA PRO A 273 33.22 -22.27 27.11
C PRO A 273 34.05 -20.98 26.95
N ALA A 274 34.06 -20.22 28.05
CA ALA A 274 35.14 -19.36 28.58
C ALA A 274 36.05 -18.56 27.60
N ALA A 275 35.82 -17.24 27.62
CA ALA A 275 36.79 -16.15 27.70
C ALA A 275 38.29 -16.41 27.43
N GLN A 276 38.86 -15.62 26.51
CA GLN A 276 40.20 -15.07 26.69
C GLN A 276 40.27 -13.65 26.08
N ALA A 277 40.41 -12.65 26.95
CA ALA A 277 40.65 -11.26 26.56
C ALA A 277 42.13 -10.92 26.79
N SER A 278 42.73 -10.16 25.87
CA SER A 278 44.10 -9.65 26.01
C SER A 278 44.08 -8.14 26.27
N GLN A 279 44.42 -7.75 27.49
CA GLN A 279 44.92 -6.41 27.82
C GLN A 279 46.12 -6.55 28.78
N PRO A 280 47.18 -5.72 28.67
CA PRO A 280 48.08 -5.38 29.77
C PRO A 280 47.45 -4.21 30.57
N GLN A 281 47.06 -4.37 31.85
CA GLN A 281 47.90 -4.39 33.07
C GLN A 281 48.51 -3.00 33.39
N ALA A 282 48.37 -2.39 34.59
CA ALA A 282 48.13 -2.92 35.96
C ALA A 282 47.10 -2.04 36.76
N THR A 283 46.96 -1.99 38.12
CA THR A 283 47.78 -2.45 39.28
C THR A 283 46.96 -2.58 40.60
N VAL A 284 47.41 -3.47 41.51
CA VAL A 284 47.27 -3.55 43.00
C VAL A 284 45.88 -3.50 43.73
N ALA A 285 45.41 -4.70 44.10
CA ALA A 285 44.95 -5.21 45.44
C ALA A 285 43.72 -4.67 46.24
N THR A 286 42.65 -5.51 46.27
CA THR A 286 41.87 -6.10 47.41
C THR A 286 41.40 -5.30 48.67
N PRO A 287 40.32 -5.72 49.39
CA PRO A 287 39.22 -6.66 49.03
C PRO A 287 37.78 -6.19 49.35
N ALA A 288 36.83 -7.01 48.87
CA ALA A 288 35.36 -6.97 48.96
C ALA A 288 34.64 -6.39 50.21
N THR A 289 33.47 -5.77 49.94
CA THR A 289 32.20 -6.06 50.65
C THR A 289 31.01 -5.95 49.70
N ASN A 290 29.95 -6.72 49.97
CA ASN A 290 28.75 -6.84 49.15
C ASN A 290 27.90 -5.55 49.15
N ASN A 291 27.26 -5.22 48.03
CA ASN A 291 25.80 -5.05 47.99
C ASN A 291 25.22 -5.00 46.57
N THR A 292 23.96 -5.41 46.47
CA THR A 292 23.15 -5.51 45.26
C THR A 292 22.84 -4.17 44.61
N VAL A 293 23.02 -4.06 43.29
CA VAL A 293 22.34 -3.06 42.46
C VAL A 293 21.73 -3.75 41.25
N ALA A 294 20.42 -3.61 41.08
CA ALA A 294 19.70 -4.14 39.93
C ALA A 294 20.07 -3.36 38.67
N THR A 295 20.43 -4.07 37.59
CA THR A 295 20.64 -3.48 36.27
C THR A 295 19.33 -2.89 35.73
N THR A 296 19.40 -1.63 35.31
CA THR A 296 18.31 -0.90 34.64
C THR A 296 17.75 -1.72 33.46
N PRO A 297 16.42 -1.88 33.33
CA PRO A 297 15.85 -2.53 32.15
C PRO A 297 16.00 -1.60 30.94
N VAL A 298 16.83 -2.00 29.98
CA VAL A 298 16.80 -1.44 28.63
C VAL A 298 15.38 -1.65 28.07
N ALA A 299 14.79 -0.61 27.48
CA ALA A 299 13.43 -0.67 26.96
C ALA A 299 13.33 -1.83 25.94
N ARG A 300 12.52 -2.86 26.26
CA ARG A 300 12.32 -3.99 25.36
C ARG A 300 11.49 -3.55 24.15
N THR A 301 12.12 -3.54 22.99
CA THR A 301 11.48 -3.25 21.71
C THR A 301 10.42 -4.29 21.39
N SER A 302 9.21 -3.83 21.05
CA SER A 302 8.11 -4.71 20.65
C SER A 302 8.21 -5.06 19.17
N TYR A 303 8.76 -6.23 18.85
CA TYR A 303 8.73 -6.76 17.49
C TYR A 303 7.29 -7.15 17.10
N SER A 304 6.79 -6.69 15.95
CA SER A 304 5.47 -7.07 15.45
C SER A 304 5.49 -8.50 14.89
N SER A 305 4.82 -9.42 15.58
CA SER A 305 4.54 -10.79 15.11
C SER A 305 3.30 -10.90 14.22
N ALA A 306 2.62 -9.79 13.95
CA ALA A 306 1.45 -9.75 13.06
C ALA A 306 1.87 -9.67 11.59
N GLY A 307 1.01 -10.18 10.70
CA GLY A 307 1.23 -10.20 9.25
C GLY A 307 1.44 -8.82 8.63
N ASN A 308 1.92 -8.80 7.38
CA ASN A 308 2.25 -7.58 6.65
C ASN A 308 0.98 -6.73 6.37
N THR A 309 0.97 -5.48 6.84
CA THR A 309 -0.17 -4.56 6.73
C THR A 309 -0.09 -3.60 5.55
N TYR A 310 1.01 -3.63 4.79
CA TYR A 310 1.24 -2.72 3.66
C TYR A 310 0.77 -3.37 2.33
N PRO A 311 0.34 -2.59 1.33
CA PRO A 311 -0.17 -3.13 0.07
C PRO A 311 0.90 -3.89 -0.70
N VAL A 312 0.53 -5.07 -1.19
CA VAL A 312 1.37 -5.88 -2.07
C VAL A 312 1.92 -5.02 -3.20
N GLY A 313 3.22 -5.13 -3.45
CA GLY A 313 3.92 -4.37 -4.48
C GLY A 313 4.54 -3.04 -4.02
N GLN A 314 4.21 -2.52 -2.85
CA GLN A 314 4.76 -1.24 -2.35
C GLN A 314 6.15 -1.39 -1.73
N CYS A 315 6.92 -0.29 -1.67
CA CYS A 315 8.24 -0.26 -1.03
C CYS A 315 8.17 -0.65 0.45
N THR A 316 7.15 -0.17 1.16
CA THR A 316 6.82 -0.50 2.55
C THR A 316 6.47 -1.98 2.73
N TRP A 317 5.70 -2.56 1.80
CA TRP A 317 5.42 -4.00 1.78
C TRP A 317 6.68 -4.83 1.54
N GLY A 318 7.50 -4.49 0.54
CA GLY A 318 8.75 -5.17 0.24
C GLY A 318 9.73 -5.10 1.40
N ALA A 319 9.89 -3.92 2.00
CA ALA A 319 10.71 -3.73 3.19
C ALA A 319 10.20 -4.55 4.39
N LYS A 320 8.88 -4.66 4.62
CA LYS A 320 8.31 -5.51 5.68
C LYS A 320 8.42 -7.02 5.42
N ILE A 321 8.48 -7.47 4.15
CA ILE A 321 8.82 -8.87 3.82
C ILE A 321 10.30 -9.15 4.09
N LEU A 322 11.19 -8.25 3.67
CA LEU A 322 12.65 -8.40 3.80
C LEU A 322 13.13 -8.22 5.26
N ALA A 323 12.51 -7.31 6.00
CA ALA A 323 12.77 -7.00 7.40
C ALA A 323 11.48 -7.21 8.24
N PRO A 324 11.09 -8.46 8.54
CA PRO A 324 9.85 -8.76 9.25
C PRO A 324 9.80 -8.19 10.68
N TRP A 325 10.95 -7.81 11.24
CA TRP A 325 11.07 -7.11 12.53
C TRP A 325 10.53 -5.67 12.49
N ALA A 326 10.35 -5.07 11.31
CA ALA A 326 9.77 -3.73 11.15
C ALA A 326 8.36 -3.65 11.77
N GLY A 327 7.97 -2.48 12.24
CA GLY A 327 6.61 -2.26 12.72
C GLY A 327 5.57 -2.41 11.61
N ASN A 328 4.36 -2.76 12.01
CA ASN A 328 3.18 -2.52 11.18
C ASN A 328 2.74 -1.07 11.35
N TYR A 329 2.08 -0.52 10.34
CA TYR A 329 1.54 0.84 10.34
C TYR A 329 2.58 1.98 10.48
N TRP A 330 3.86 1.81 10.12
CA TRP A 330 4.83 2.92 10.10
C TRP A 330 4.58 4.00 9.01
N GLY A 331 3.49 3.88 8.26
CA GLY A 331 3.04 4.87 7.28
C GLY A 331 3.82 4.81 5.99
N ASN A 332 3.92 5.98 5.35
CA ASN A 332 4.70 6.20 4.13
C ASN A 332 6.19 5.92 4.33
N GLY A 333 6.91 5.57 3.26
CA GLY A 333 8.34 5.23 3.35
C GLY A 333 9.16 6.31 4.07
N GLY A 334 8.95 7.58 3.75
CA GLY A 334 9.64 8.71 4.42
C GLY A 334 9.33 8.89 5.91
N GLN A 335 8.27 8.27 6.42
CA GLN A 335 7.84 8.34 7.83
C GLN A 335 8.42 7.21 8.69
N TRP A 336 9.02 6.17 8.08
CA TRP A 336 9.43 4.97 8.81
C TRP A 336 10.50 5.24 9.87
N ALA A 337 11.48 6.11 9.60
CA ALA A 337 12.53 6.41 10.59
C ALA A 337 11.98 7.11 11.84
N ALA A 338 11.03 8.06 11.67
CA ALA A 338 10.37 8.72 12.79
C ALA A 338 9.49 7.74 13.59
N SER A 339 8.68 6.94 12.88
CA SER A 339 7.80 5.92 13.45
C SER A 339 8.58 4.85 14.23
N ALA A 340 9.70 4.38 13.68
CA ALA A 340 10.58 3.41 14.33
C ALA A 340 11.26 4.00 15.58
N ALA A 341 11.71 5.26 15.54
CA ALA A 341 12.28 5.94 16.69
C ALA A 341 11.23 6.12 17.83
N ALA A 342 9.99 6.49 17.48
CA ALA A 342 8.87 6.58 18.44
C ALA A 342 8.54 5.21 19.09
N ALA A 343 8.69 4.13 18.32
CA ALA A 343 8.58 2.73 18.77
C ALA A 343 9.83 2.19 19.51
N GLY A 344 10.89 2.99 19.66
CA GLY A 344 12.10 2.62 20.42
C GLY A 344 13.15 1.81 19.64
N PHE A 345 13.09 1.79 18.31
CA PHE A 345 14.18 1.28 17.47
C PHE A 345 15.33 2.30 17.40
N ARG A 346 16.56 1.82 17.26
CA ARG A 346 17.71 2.68 16.99
C ARG A 346 17.67 3.17 15.55
N THR A 347 17.89 4.47 15.35
CA THR A 347 18.05 5.09 14.03
C THR A 347 19.38 5.84 13.92
N GLY A 348 19.85 6.13 12.71
CA GLY A 348 21.09 6.87 12.50
C GLY A 348 21.47 7.06 11.03
N SER A 349 22.69 7.57 10.79
CA SER A 349 23.16 7.99 9.45
C SER A 349 24.14 7.02 8.77
N GLN A 350 24.48 5.91 9.40
CA GLN A 350 25.46 4.94 8.87
C GLN A 350 24.73 3.74 8.24
N PRO A 351 25.00 3.39 6.97
CA PRO A 351 24.44 2.19 6.38
C PRO A 351 25.01 0.93 7.05
N GLN A 352 24.14 -0.03 7.35
CA GLN A 352 24.50 -1.35 7.86
C GLN A 352 23.67 -2.40 7.12
N VAL A 353 24.27 -3.53 6.74
CA VAL A 353 23.54 -4.64 6.11
C VAL A 353 22.44 -5.13 7.06
N GLY A 354 21.23 -5.33 6.52
CA GLY A 354 20.02 -5.68 7.27
C GLY A 354 19.29 -4.49 7.90
N ALA A 355 19.84 -3.28 7.87
CA ALA A 355 19.11 -2.07 8.25
C ALA A 355 18.10 -1.67 7.17
N ILE A 356 17.03 -0.99 7.57
CA ILE A 356 16.09 -0.37 6.62
C ILE A 356 16.60 1.05 6.32
N ALA A 357 16.91 1.33 5.06
CA ALA A 357 17.13 2.67 4.57
C ALA A 357 15.76 3.34 4.34
N CYS A 358 15.56 4.51 4.95
CA CYS A 358 14.36 5.33 4.90
C CYS A 358 14.73 6.68 4.29
N TRP A 359 14.17 7.00 3.13
CA TRP A 359 14.36 8.26 2.43
C TRP A 359 13.12 9.15 2.62
N ASN A 360 13.31 10.32 3.22
CA ASN A 360 12.25 11.32 3.38
C ASN A 360 12.49 12.50 2.42
N ASP A 361 11.56 12.72 1.50
CA ASP A 361 11.57 13.79 0.49
C ASP A 361 10.51 14.89 0.76
N GLY A 362 9.84 14.86 1.91
CA GLY A 362 8.71 15.75 2.23
C GLY A 362 7.37 15.28 1.66
N GLY A 363 7.32 14.13 0.98
CA GLY A 363 6.10 13.49 0.49
C GLY A 363 6.01 12.03 0.96
N TYR A 364 5.77 11.11 0.01
CA TYR A 364 5.68 9.67 0.29
C TYR A 364 7.04 9.05 0.71
N GLY A 365 8.16 9.62 0.25
CA GLY A 365 9.48 9.05 0.46
C GLY A 365 9.63 7.62 -0.07
N HIS A 366 10.61 6.88 0.45
CA HIS A 366 10.89 5.50 0.04
C HIS A 366 11.55 4.69 1.14
N VAL A 367 11.40 3.35 1.11
CA VAL A 367 12.12 2.42 2.00
C VAL A 367 12.68 1.21 1.26
N ALA A 368 13.84 0.76 1.70
CA ALA A 368 14.52 -0.44 1.20
C ALA A 368 15.33 -1.11 2.32
N VAL A 369 15.68 -2.39 2.17
CA VAL A 369 16.59 -3.08 3.09
C VAL A 369 18.00 -3.11 2.50
N VAL A 370 18.99 -2.68 3.28
CA VAL A 370 20.40 -2.64 2.86
C VAL A 370 20.96 -4.06 2.74
N THR A 371 21.43 -4.42 1.55
CA THR A 371 21.98 -5.76 1.24
C THR A 371 23.49 -5.79 1.16
N ALA A 372 24.14 -4.67 0.81
CA ALA A 372 25.60 -4.54 0.85
C ALA A 372 26.01 -3.09 1.17
N VAL A 373 27.18 -2.91 1.79
CA VAL A 373 27.75 -1.61 2.14
C VAL A 373 29.22 -1.60 1.75
N GLN A 374 29.64 -0.58 1.01
CA GLN A 374 31.05 -0.30 0.69
C GLN A 374 31.50 1.01 1.36
N SER A 375 30.61 2.01 1.42
CA SER A 375 30.82 3.26 2.16
C SER A 375 29.47 3.90 2.52
N THR A 376 29.50 5.02 3.23
CA THR A 376 28.32 5.89 3.46
C THR A 376 27.68 6.40 2.16
N THR A 377 28.44 6.39 1.05
CA THR A 377 28.05 6.88 -0.28
C THR A 377 28.04 5.79 -1.35
N SER A 378 28.12 4.52 -0.96
CA SER A 378 28.08 3.36 -1.87
C SER A 378 27.47 2.16 -1.14
N ILE A 379 26.20 1.86 -1.45
CA ILE A 379 25.45 0.72 -0.91
C ILE A 379 24.75 -0.05 -2.04
N GLN A 380 24.31 -1.26 -1.74
CA GLN A 380 23.23 -1.93 -2.46
C GLN A 380 22.04 -2.13 -1.52
N VAL A 381 20.84 -2.17 -2.10
CA VAL A 381 19.60 -2.46 -1.38
C VAL A 381 18.78 -3.52 -2.11
N SER A 382 17.84 -4.13 -1.39
CA SER A 382 16.69 -4.79 -1.98
C SER A 382 15.40 -4.08 -1.57
N GLU A 383 14.52 -3.89 -2.53
CA GLU A 383 13.36 -2.99 -2.44
C GLU A 383 12.21 -3.46 -3.34
N ALA A 384 11.07 -2.81 -3.22
CA ALA A 384 9.92 -2.92 -4.11
C ALA A 384 9.39 -1.53 -4.48
N ASN A 385 8.56 -1.44 -5.51
CA ASN A 385 8.07 -0.21 -6.13
C ASN A 385 9.16 0.80 -6.54
N TYR A 386 10.31 0.34 -7.04
CA TYR A 386 11.31 1.24 -7.60
C TYR A 386 11.06 1.44 -9.10
N ALA A 387 10.93 2.70 -9.54
CA ALA A 387 10.64 3.07 -10.93
C ALA A 387 9.43 2.31 -11.53
N GLY A 388 8.41 2.02 -10.71
CA GLY A 388 7.22 1.26 -11.08
C GLY A 388 7.37 -0.26 -11.01
N ASN A 389 8.55 -0.83 -10.75
CA ASN A 389 8.71 -2.27 -10.55
C ASN A 389 8.29 -2.66 -9.12
N GLN A 390 7.10 -3.26 -9.02
CA GLN A 390 6.47 -3.66 -7.77
C GLN A 390 7.02 -4.96 -7.14
N SER A 391 7.79 -5.77 -7.90
CA SER A 391 8.36 -7.00 -7.34
C SER A 391 9.48 -6.69 -6.32
N ILE A 392 9.88 -7.67 -5.50
CA ILE A 392 11.03 -7.51 -4.60
C ILE A 392 12.30 -7.86 -5.36
N GLY A 393 13.25 -6.92 -5.45
CA GLY A 393 14.49 -7.10 -6.21
C GLY A 393 15.59 -6.14 -5.80
N ASN A 394 16.70 -6.15 -6.54
CA ASN A 394 17.75 -5.13 -6.50
C ASN A 394 17.75 -4.43 -7.86
N TYR A 395 17.36 -3.17 -7.89
CA TYR A 395 17.16 -2.40 -9.14
C TYR A 395 18.21 -1.35 -9.39
N ARG A 396 18.99 -0.98 -8.37
CA ARG A 396 19.96 0.13 -8.42
C ARG A 396 21.41 -0.36 -8.54
N GLY A 397 21.69 -1.61 -8.15
CA GLY A 397 23.07 -2.06 -8.00
C GLY A 397 23.80 -1.27 -6.91
N TRP A 398 25.06 -0.91 -7.14
CA TRP A 398 25.81 0.02 -6.30
C TRP A 398 25.38 1.47 -6.60
N PHE A 399 24.89 2.19 -5.60
CA PHE A 399 24.49 3.59 -5.73
C PHE A 399 24.82 4.42 -4.48
N ASN A 400 24.81 5.74 -4.64
CA ASN A 400 24.95 6.67 -3.51
C ASN A 400 23.58 6.96 -2.87
N PRO A 401 23.32 6.53 -1.62
CA PRO A 401 22.03 6.73 -0.98
C PRO A 401 21.78 8.18 -0.55
N THR A 402 22.81 9.02 -0.39
CA THR A 402 22.65 10.41 0.07
C THR A 402 22.22 11.38 -1.02
N THR A 403 22.29 10.97 -2.29
CA THR A 403 21.87 11.76 -3.46
C THR A 403 20.74 11.09 -4.24
N ALA A 404 20.12 10.05 -3.68
CA ALA A 404 19.13 9.23 -4.40
C ALA A 404 17.72 9.83 -4.39
N GLN A 405 17.21 10.21 -3.22
CA GLN A 405 15.86 10.78 -3.03
C GLN A 405 15.78 11.39 -1.62
N GLY A 406 15.62 12.72 -1.49
CA GLY A 406 15.49 13.36 -0.18
C GLY A 406 16.63 13.05 0.81
N THR A 407 16.32 13.00 2.10
CA THR A 407 17.26 12.70 3.19
C THR A 407 17.16 11.24 3.62
N VAL A 408 18.29 10.51 3.62
CA VAL A 408 18.35 9.11 4.08
C VAL A 408 18.61 9.01 5.58
N THR A 409 17.87 8.12 6.26
CA THR A 409 18.11 7.67 7.63
C THR A 409 18.00 6.15 7.68
N TYR A 410 18.84 5.48 8.46
CA TYR A 410 18.81 4.03 8.63
C TYR A 410 18.13 3.66 9.95
N ILE A 411 17.28 2.63 9.90
CA ILE A 411 16.64 1.99 11.05
C ILE A 411 17.35 0.66 11.25
N TYR A 412 17.93 0.45 12.43
CA TYR A 412 18.70 -0.76 12.72
C TYR A 412 17.81 -1.84 13.36
N PRO A 413 17.99 -3.13 12.99
CA PRO A 413 17.56 -4.20 13.86
C PRO A 413 18.32 -4.10 15.18
N ASN A 414 17.59 -4.13 16.30
CA ASN A 414 18.16 -4.21 17.65
C ASN A 414 18.61 -5.65 17.96
#